data_AF-A0A1G6SED5-F1
#
_entry.id   AF-A0A1G6SED5-F1
#
_cell.length_a   1.000
_cell.length_b   1.000
_cell.length_c   1.000
_cell.angle_alpha   90.00
_cell.angle_beta   90.00
_cell.angle_gamma   90.00
#
_symmetry.space_group_name_H-M   'P 1'
#
loop_
_entity.id
_entity.type
_entity.pdbx_description
1 polymer ?
#
loop_
_entity_poly.entity_id
_entity_poly.type
_entity_poly.pdbx_seq_one_letter_code
_entity_poly.pdbx_strand_id
1 'polypeptide(L)'
;MPRFCIFPGYNWCGPGCSGPGAPVNRVDAACKQHDICYKRNGNRCECDQAFMNRLRPLINPHTQEGRHAKLMYNYMKLQTRITCSRFRK
;
A
#
# COMPACT_ATOMS: atom_id res chain seq x y z
N MET A 1 -14.91 9.74 -11.77
CA MET A 1 -15.40 8.58 -10.99
C MET A 1 -14.96 8.77 -9.54
N PRO A 2 -15.84 8.61 -8.55
CA PRO A 2 -15.51 8.91 -7.17
C PRO A 2 -14.34 8.04 -6.69
N ARG A 3 -13.32 8.69 -6.15
CA ARG A 3 -12.12 8.05 -5.60
C ARG A 3 -12.49 7.39 -4.28
N PHE A 4 -12.62 6.06 -4.26
CA PHE A 4 -12.87 5.32 -3.02
C PHE A 4 -11.55 5.09 -2.28
N CYS A 5 -11.01 6.15 -1.69
CA CYS A 5 -9.90 6.00 -0.76
C CYS A 5 -10.47 5.44 0.55
N ILE A 6 -10.06 4.22 0.91
CA ILE A 6 -10.53 3.51 2.13
C ILE A 6 -10.23 4.35 3.38
N PHE A 7 -9.16 5.15 3.34
CA PHE A 7 -8.83 6.10 4.40
C PHE A 7 -9.15 7.53 3.94
N PRO A 8 -10.08 8.23 4.62
CA PRO A 8 -10.30 9.66 4.35
C PRO A 8 -9.01 10.44 4.65
N GLY A 9 -8.52 11.21 3.67
CA GLY A 9 -7.30 12.02 3.78
C GLY A 9 -6.03 11.42 3.16
N TYR A 10 -6.10 10.25 2.52
CA TYR A 10 -4.97 9.63 1.81
C TYR A 10 -5.13 9.81 0.30
N ASN A 11 -4.05 10.16 -0.41
CA ASN A 11 -4.09 10.44 -1.86
C ASN A 11 -3.72 9.22 -2.72
N TRP A 12 -3.04 8.24 -2.15
CA TRP A 12 -2.46 7.09 -2.84
C TRP A 12 -2.82 5.74 -2.21
N CYS A 13 -3.32 5.74 -0.98
CA CYS A 13 -3.63 4.48 -0.30
C CYS A 13 -5.11 4.09 -0.42
N GLY A 14 -5.40 3.11 -1.28
CA GLY A 14 -6.72 2.50 -1.46
C GLY A 14 -7.04 2.16 -2.93
N PRO A 15 -7.97 1.22 -3.19
CA PRO A 15 -8.39 0.87 -4.54
C PRO A 15 -8.97 2.10 -5.27
N GLY A 16 -8.33 2.50 -6.36
CA GLY A 16 -8.75 3.66 -7.16
C GLY A 16 -8.14 5.00 -6.75
N CYS A 17 -7.17 5.02 -5.82
CA CYS A 17 -6.45 6.22 -5.41
C CYS A 17 -5.00 6.17 -5.89
N SER A 18 -4.71 6.73 -7.08
CA SER A 18 -3.35 6.78 -7.67
C SER A 18 -2.95 8.20 -8.08
N GLY A 19 -3.05 9.17 -7.16
CA GLY A 19 -2.77 10.58 -7.46
C GLY A 19 -3.87 11.30 -8.26
N PRO A 20 -3.80 12.63 -8.39
CA PRO A 20 -2.55 13.37 -8.69
C PRO A 20 -1.89 14.12 -7.51
N GLY A 21 -2.44 14.09 -6.30
CA GLY A 21 -1.89 14.86 -5.16
C GLY A 21 -0.54 14.34 -4.63
N ALA A 22 0.23 15.19 -3.94
CA ALA A 22 1.41 14.76 -3.19
C ALA A 22 1.01 13.76 -2.08
N PRO A 23 1.89 12.79 -1.72
CA PRO A 23 1.62 11.91 -0.60
C PRO A 23 1.46 12.73 0.69
N VAL A 24 0.40 12.46 1.44
CA VAL A 24 0.05 13.24 2.64
C VAL A 24 0.91 12.84 3.85
N ASN A 25 1.35 11.58 3.90
CA ASN A 25 2.16 11.04 4.98
C ASN A 25 3.09 9.91 4.47
N ARG A 26 3.86 9.30 5.37
CA ARG A 26 4.86 8.28 5.01
C ARG A 26 4.18 7.00 4.50
N VAL A 27 3.03 6.64 5.06
CA VAL A 27 2.20 5.53 4.58
C VAL A 27 1.73 5.78 3.15
N ASP A 28 1.21 6.98 2.87
CA ASP A 28 0.73 7.39 1.55
C ASP A 28 1.86 7.41 0.51
N ALA A 29 3.06 7.85 0.92
CA ALA A 29 4.25 7.77 0.08
C ALA A 29 4.66 6.32 -0.24
N ALA A 30 4.49 5.41 0.72
CA ALA A 30 4.70 3.98 0.46
C ALA A 30 3.66 3.45 -0.54
N CYS A 31 2.39 3.86 -0.44
CA CYS A 31 1.32 3.40 -1.35
C CYS A 31 1.57 3.93 -2.78
N LYS A 32 2.05 5.17 -2.92
CA LYS A 32 2.53 5.71 -4.20
C LYS A 32 3.62 4.84 -4.85
N GLN A 33 4.61 4.41 -4.07
CA GLN A 33 5.67 3.56 -4.61
C GLN A 33 5.14 2.20 -5.05
N HIS A 34 4.22 1.62 -4.28
CA HIS A 34 3.59 0.34 -4.60
C HIS A 34 2.82 0.40 -5.92
N ASP A 35 2.01 1.44 -6.11
CA ASP A 35 1.31 1.72 -7.37
C ASP A 35 2.27 1.85 -8.56
N ILE A 36 3.37 2.59 -8.38
CA ILE A 36 4.39 2.75 -9.42
C ILE A 36 5.04 1.39 -9.73
N CYS A 37 5.33 0.58 -8.72
CA CYS A 37 5.87 -0.76 -8.90
C CYS A 37 4.90 -1.66 -9.66
N TYR A 38 3.61 -1.63 -9.33
CA TYR A 38 2.57 -2.37 -10.05
C TYR A 38 2.43 -1.94 -11.52
N LYS A 39 2.66 -0.67 -11.84
CA LYS A 39 2.62 -0.15 -13.21
C LYS A 39 3.89 -0.47 -14.02
N ARG A 40 5.05 -0.52 -13.38
CA ARG A 40 6.36 -0.70 -14.04
C ARG A 40 6.83 -2.15 -14.09
N ASN A 41 6.61 -2.90 -13.01
CA ASN A 41 7.11 -4.27 -12.86
C ASN A 41 6.01 -5.30 -13.14
N GLY A 42 6.37 -6.35 -13.87
CA GLY A 42 5.52 -7.52 -14.05
C GLY A 42 5.38 -8.37 -12.78
N ASN A 43 6.35 -8.32 -11.85
CA ASN A 43 6.34 -9.13 -10.64
C ASN A 43 5.63 -8.44 -9.47
N ARG A 44 4.33 -8.68 -9.34
CA ARG A 44 3.50 -8.08 -8.28
C ARG A 44 3.86 -8.59 -6.87
N CYS A 45 4.35 -9.83 -6.77
CA CYS A 45 4.76 -10.40 -5.48
C CYS A 45 5.92 -9.63 -4.85
N GLU A 46 6.93 -9.30 -5.65
CA GLU A 46 8.09 -8.53 -5.20
C GLU A 46 7.68 -7.10 -4.79
N CYS A 47 6.81 -6.46 -5.57
CA CYS A 47 6.23 -5.16 -5.23
C CYS A 47 5.48 -5.20 -3.88
N ASP A 48 4.67 -6.22 -3.66
CA ASP A 48 3.93 -6.41 -2.40
C ASP A 48 4.88 -6.59 -1.21
N GLN A 49 5.92 -7.42 -1.34
CA GLN A 49 6.92 -7.63 -0.29
C GLN A 49 7.72 -6.35 0.03
N ALA A 50 8.17 -5.64 -1.00
CA ALA A 50 8.89 -4.38 -0.84
C ALA A 50 8.01 -3.34 -0.15
N PHE A 51 6.72 -3.28 -0.48
CA PHE A 51 5.76 -2.43 0.19
C PHE A 51 5.60 -2.79 1.68
N MET A 52 5.41 -4.07 2.01
CA MET A 52 5.31 -4.51 3.41
C MET A 52 6.56 -4.16 4.22
N ASN A 53 7.76 -4.30 3.65
CA ASN A 53 9.02 -3.95 4.31
C ASN A 53 9.12 -2.46 4.63
N ARG A 54 8.63 -1.60 3.72
CA ARG A 54 8.57 -0.15 3.95
C ARG A 54 7.48 0.25 4.95
N LEU A 55 6.36 -0.48 4.98
CA LEU A 55 5.23 -0.19 5.85
C LEU A 55 5.46 -0.65 7.29
N ARG A 56 6.20 -1.75 7.50
CA ARG A 56 6.50 -2.31 8.82
C ARG A 56 7.03 -1.30 9.85
N PRO A 57 8.05 -0.46 9.55
CA PRO A 57 8.54 0.55 10.50
C PRO A 57 7.59 1.73 10.71
N LEU A 58 6.54 1.88 9.89
CA LEU A 58 5.54 2.94 10.04
C LEU A 58 4.41 2.53 10.99
N ILE A 59 4.35 1.26 11.41
CA ILE A 59 3.34 0.75 12.33
C ILE A 59 3.57 1.34 13.71
N ASN A 60 2.66 2.20 14.14
CA ASN A 60 2.65 2.79 15.46
C ASN A 60 1.21 2.88 16.00
N PRO A 61 0.84 2.11 17.05
CA PRO A 61 -0.51 2.09 17.58
C PRO A 61 -0.95 3.43 18.22
N HIS A 62 0.01 4.25 18.65
CA HIS A 62 -0.26 5.53 19.31
C HIS A 62 -0.63 6.65 18.32
N THR A 63 -0.31 6.49 17.04
CA THR A 63 -0.62 7.49 16.00
C THR A 63 -1.73 7.00 15.07
N GLN A 64 -2.53 7.92 14.54
CA GLN A 64 -3.55 7.57 13.55
C GLN A 64 -2.91 6.97 12.27
N GLU A 65 -1.83 7.58 11.78
CA GLU A 65 -1.06 7.07 10.64
C GLU A 65 -0.57 5.64 10.88
N GLY A 66 -0.01 5.36 12.05
CA GLY A 66 0.53 4.04 12.37
C GLY A 66 -0.55 2.97 12.59
N ARG A 67 -1.77 3.36 13.03
CA ARG A 67 -2.92 2.45 13.02
C ARG A 67 -3.36 2.12 11.60
N HIS A 68 -3.39 3.11 10.70
CA HIS A 68 -3.65 2.88 9.28
C HIS A 68 -2.56 2.00 8.65
N ALA A 69 -1.29 2.23 8.98
CA ALA A 69 -0.17 1.39 8.55
C ALA A 69 -0.37 -0.07 8.99
N LYS A 70 -0.84 -0.30 10.22
CA LYS A 70 -1.12 -1.65 10.74
C LYS A 70 -2.26 -2.35 9.97
N LEU A 71 -3.36 -1.64 9.73
CA LEU A 71 -4.49 -2.16 8.96
C LEU A 71 -4.06 -2.51 7.53
N MET A 72 -3.33 -1.61 6.88
CA MET A 72 -2.80 -1.81 5.53
C MET A 72 -1.77 -2.95 5.49
N TYR A 73 -0.90 -3.09 6.49
CA TYR A 73 0.05 -4.19 6.59
C TYR A 73 -0.66 -5.55 6.69
N ASN A 74 -1.73 -5.63 7.48
CA ASN A 74 -2.51 -6.86 7.60
C ASN A 74 -3.23 -7.20 6.30
N TYR A 75 -3.81 -6.21 5.63
CA TYR A 75 -4.43 -6.39 4.31
C TYR A 75 -3.41 -6.88 3.29
N MET A 76 -2.25 -6.22 3.19
CA MET A 76 -1.19 -6.61 2.27
C MET A 76 -0.57 -7.94 2.61
N LYS A 77 -0.52 -8.35 3.87
CA LYS A 77 -0.08 -9.69 4.25
C LYS A 77 -1.00 -10.77 3.67
N LEU A 78 -2.31 -10.51 3.61
CA LEU A 78 -3.26 -11.40 2.95
C LEU A 78 -3.13 -11.32 1.43
N GLN A 79 -3.06 -10.11 0.86
CA GLN A 79 -2.87 -9.91 -0.57
C GLN A 79 -1.59 -10.58 -1.07
N THR A 80 -0.44 -10.31 -0.46
CA THR A 80 0.87 -10.92 -0.79
C THR A 80 0.78 -12.43 -0.86
N ARG A 81 0.06 -13.09 0.06
CA ARG A 81 -0.12 -14.55 0.03
C ARG A 81 -0.83 -15.02 -1.24
N ILE A 82 -1.82 -14.26 -1.71
CA ILE A 82 -2.56 -14.52 -2.95
C ILE A 82 -1.72 -14.14 -4.18
N THR A 83 -1.10 -12.96 -4.17
CA THR A 83 -0.29 -12.48 -5.31
C THR A 83 0.92 -13.37 -5.52
N CYS A 84 1.66 -13.71 -4.45
CA CYS A 84 2.85 -14.56 -4.54
C CYS A 84 2.52 -16.04 -4.81
N SER A 85 1.37 -16.56 -4.35
CA SER A 85 0.96 -17.92 -4.71
C SER A 85 0.60 -18.02 -6.20
N ARG A 86 0.04 -16.95 -6.76
CA ARG A 86 -0.35 -16.85 -8.18
C ARG A 86 0.84 -16.56 -9.12
N PHE A 87 1.97 -16.09 -8.59
CA PHE A 87 3.24 -15.90 -9.32
C PHE A 87 4.21 -17.08 -9.22
N ARG A 88 3.90 -18.14 -8.44
CA ARG A 88 4.55 -19.45 -8.63
C ARG A 88 4.01 -20.08 -9.91
N LYS A 89 4.68 -19.84 -11.03
CA LYS A 89 4.58 -20.64 -12.24
C LYS A 89 5.97 -21.05 -12.67
#